data_AF-A0A8J5P5H3-F1
#
_entry.id   AF-A0A8J5P5H3-F1
#
_cell.length_a   1.000
_cell.length_b   1.000
_cell.length_c   1.000
_cell.angle_alpha   90.00
_cell.angle_beta   90.00
_cell.angle_gamma   90.00
#
_symmetry.space_group_name_H-M   'P 1'
#
loop_
_entity.id
_entity.type
_entity.pdbx_description
1 polymer ?
#
loop_
_entity_poly.entity_id
_entity_poly.type
_entity_poly.pdbx_seq_one_letter_code
_entity_poly.pdbx_strand_id
1 'polypeptide(L)'
;MKFQLVPVLAFASSCLAQVVANPPDGKHYSPIPLNTLSKNSTSVNVAPYQSNTSLYYLGYKDEDWSRPFVKYWKPAVKQISDEVQKGITESPHSSKLVFEPQEAPHYLTQPGYLQLENGWALSEDNKLMIAIRTDMGNVTGDMYDWWFGWHLVDPQRYKLWHPLAHQYAYRMPNAIDWSNKSLPERYIGSYSWIDEFIGNFATKLTVNFVDPESLGFNTSAYESQDIETIVTAHITSGHTTNVTGNSYLMHQIRRKDDGQRELRSRFFLDVFADTQGHDLSVHCAVEMSHLATFLPQLFAEFKDTV
;
A
#
# COMPACT_ATOMS: atom_id res chain seq x y z
N MET A 1 -31.39 -58.38 3.59
CA MET A 1 -31.12 -56.95 3.31
C MET A 1 -29.81 -56.59 4.00
N LYS A 2 -28.70 -56.51 3.27
CA LYS A 2 -27.38 -56.15 3.82
C LYS A 2 -27.20 -54.65 3.69
N PHE A 3 -27.06 -53.93 4.81
CA PHE A 3 -26.64 -52.53 4.79
C PHE A 3 -25.12 -52.48 4.62
N GLN A 4 -24.67 -51.97 3.47
CA GLN A 4 -23.26 -51.60 3.26
C GLN A 4 -23.04 -50.23 3.91
N LEU A 5 -22.15 -50.19 4.90
CA LEU A 5 -21.54 -48.95 5.37
C LEU A 5 -20.58 -48.44 4.28
N VAL A 6 -20.91 -47.31 3.68
CA VAL A 6 -20.00 -46.56 2.81
C VAL A 6 -19.03 -45.80 3.73
N PRO A 7 -17.70 -45.95 3.58
CA PRO A 7 -16.77 -45.14 4.34
C PRO A 7 -16.85 -43.71 3.82
N VAL A 8 -17.13 -42.77 4.73
CA VAL A 8 -16.93 -41.35 4.46
C VAL A 8 -15.43 -41.17 4.24
N LEU A 9 -15.01 -40.98 2.98
CA LEU A 9 -13.69 -40.42 2.70
C LEU A 9 -13.67 -39.04 3.33
N ALA A 10 -12.94 -38.92 4.44
CA ALA A 10 -12.47 -37.64 4.91
C ALA A 10 -11.56 -37.07 3.82
N PHE A 11 -12.10 -36.21 2.96
CA PHE A 11 -11.27 -35.27 2.24
C PHE A 11 -10.61 -34.40 3.29
N ALA A 12 -9.35 -34.69 3.60
CA ALA A 12 -8.48 -33.72 4.24
C ALA A 12 -8.46 -32.50 3.31
N SER A 13 -9.24 -31.48 3.66
CA SER A 13 -9.20 -30.19 2.99
C SER A 13 -7.76 -29.70 3.09
N SER A 14 -7.09 -29.63 1.95
CA SER A 14 -5.74 -29.10 1.84
C SER A 14 -5.74 -27.63 2.27
N CYS A 15 -5.12 -27.39 3.42
CA CYS A 15 -4.69 -26.08 3.93
C CYS A 15 -5.79 -25.01 4.07
N LEU A 16 -6.26 -24.82 5.31
CA LEU A 16 -6.35 -23.45 5.82
C LEU A 16 -4.95 -22.84 5.66
N ALA A 17 -4.70 -22.11 4.59
CA ALA A 17 -3.42 -21.46 4.34
C ALA A 17 -3.27 -20.33 5.36
N GLN A 18 -2.76 -20.67 6.55
CA GLN A 18 -2.28 -19.67 7.49
C GLN A 18 -1.02 -19.04 6.89
N VAL A 19 -0.98 -17.71 6.87
CA VAL A 19 0.21 -16.96 6.49
C VAL A 19 1.27 -17.21 7.57
N VAL A 20 2.30 -17.99 7.24
CA VAL A 20 3.29 -18.48 8.20
C VAL A 20 4.28 -17.37 8.57
N ALA A 21 4.61 -17.23 9.86
CA ALA A 21 5.55 -16.22 10.36
C ALA A 21 7.02 -16.60 10.19
N ASN A 22 7.33 -17.89 10.18
CA ASN A 22 8.69 -18.42 10.17
C ASN A 22 8.90 -19.38 8.99
N PRO A 23 10.15 -19.56 8.52
CA PRO A 23 10.47 -20.59 7.55
C PRO A 23 10.07 -21.99 8.06
N PRO A 24 9.84 -22.96 7.17
CA PRO A 24 9.56 -24.33 7.58
C PRO A 24 10.68 -24.91 8.47
N ASP A 25 10.29 -25.61 9.53
CA ASP A 25 11.23 -26.21 10.49
C ASP A 25 12.30 -27.06 9.79
N GLY A 26 13.56 -26.90 10.21
CA GLY A 26 14.70 -27.62 9.68
C GLY A 26 15.20 -27.13 8.31
N LYS A 27 14.58 -26.12 7.69
CA LYS A 27 15.10 -25.47 6.49
C LYS A 27 15.92 -24.23 6.85
N HIS A 28 17.11 -24.13 6.27
CA HIS A 28 17.97 -22.95 6.35
C HIS A 28 18.07 -22.29 4.98
N TYR A 29 17.90 -20.97 4.94
CA TYR A 29 17.97 -20.17 3.73
C TYR A 29 19.13 -19.19 3.85
N SER A 30 20.02 -19.19 2.86
CA SER A 30 21.09 -18.19 2.78
C SER A 30 20.54 -16.93 2.09
N PRO A 31 20.64 -15.75 2.72
CA PRO A 31 20.17 -14.52 2.11
C PRO A 31 20.87 -14.23 0.78
N ILE A 32 20.09 -13.92 -0.26
CA ILE A 32 20.63 -13.43 -1.53
C ILE A 32 20.86 -11.92 -1.39
N PRO A 33 22.08 -11.40 -1.60
CA PRO A 33 22.35 -9.98 -1.44
C PRO A 33 21.60 -9.15 -2.50
N LEU A 34 21.21 -7.92 -2.13
CA LEU A 34 20.75 -6.92 -3.09
C LEU A 34 21.95 -6.16 -3.67
N ASN A 35 21.76 -5.61 -4.87
CA ASN A 35 22.76 -4.74 -5.48
C ASN A 35 22.82 -3.41 -4.71
N THR A 36 24.04 -2.96 -4.42
CA THR A 36 24.28 -1.63 -3.84
C THR A 36 23.99 -0.55 -4.87
N LEU A 37 23.36 0.54 -4.43
CA LEU A 37 23.14 1.74 -5.20
C LEU A 37 24.48 2.36 -5.60
N SER A 38 24.61 2.72 -6.87
CA SER A 38 25.79 3.35 -7.45
C SER A 38 25.37 4.51 -8.35
N LYS A 39 26.35 5.26 -8.88
CA LYS A 39 26.08 6.41 -9.75
C LYS A 39 25.29 6.08 -11.03
N ASN A 40 25.28 4.81 -11.45
CA ASN A 40 24.64 4.33 -12.68
C ASN A 40 23.61 3.23 -12.39
N SER A 41 22.87 3.36 -11.29
CA SER A 41 21.95 2.33 -10.84
C SER A 41 20.59 2.43 -11.52
N THR A 42 20.16 1.31 -12.11
CA THR A 42 18.83 1.15 -12.69
C THR A 42 18.01 0.21 -11.82
N SER A 43 16.85 0.67 -11.35
CA SER A 43 15.85 -0.16 -10.69
C SER A 43 15.09 -0.97 -11.74
N VAL A 44 15.04 -2.29 -11.61
CA VAL A 44 14.42 -3.21 -12.57
C VAL A 44 13.56 -4.23 -11.82
N ASN A 45 12.42 -4.64 -12.38
CA ASN A 45 11.65 -5.75 -11.80
C ASN A 45 12.51 -7.00 -11.65
N VAL A 46 12.38 -7.67 -10.50
CA VAL A 46 13.15 -8.89 -10.19
C VAL A 46 12.73 -10.10 -11.03
N ALA A 47 11.56 -10.02 -11.68
CA ALA A 47 11.03 -11.07 -12.55
C ALA A 47 10.19 -10.46 -13.70
N PRO A 48 10.03 -11.16 -14.83
CA PRO A 48 9.09 -10.78 -15.88
C PRO A 48 7.64 -10.72 -15.38
N TYR A 49 6.81 -9.91 -16.07
CA TYR A 49 5.39 -9.81 -15.75
C TYR A 49 4.70 -11.18 -15.81
N GLN A 50 4.00 -11.54 -14.73
CA GLN A 50 3.17 -12.74 -14.65
C GLN A 50 1.70 -12.35 -14.84
N SER A 51 1.10 -12.74 -15.96
CA SER A 51 -0.31 -12.48 -16.26
C SER A 51 -1.28 -13.51 -15.68
N ASN A 52 -0.80 -14.72 -15.37
CA ASN A 52 -1.62 -15.79 -14.81
C ASN A 52 -1.82 -15.61 -13.30
N THR A 53 -3.01 -15.15 -12.90
CA THR A 53 -3.39 -14.91 -11.49
C THR A 53 -3.39 -16.15 -10.63
N SER A 54 -3.58 -17.35 -11.21
CA SER A 54 -3.54 -18.59 -10.44
C SER A 54 -2.17 -18.88 -9.81
N LEU A 55 -1.13 -18.14 -10.23
CA LEU A 55 0.21 -18.23 -9.66
C LEU A 55 0.46 -17.20 -8.54
N TYR A 56 -0.48 -16.30 -8.28
CA TYR A 56 -0.39 -15.35 -7.16
C TYR A 56 -0.75 -16.05 -5.85
N TYR A 57 -0.12 -15.63 -4.75
CA TYR A 57 -0.28 -16.29 -3.46
C TYR A 57 -0.05 -15.31 -2.32
N LEU A 58 -0.77 -15.53 -1.20
CA LEU A 58 -0.50 -14.87 0.07
C LEU A 58 0.68 -15.53 0.80
N GLY A 59 1.32 -14.77 1.69
CA GLY A 59 2.45 -15.28 2.45
C GLY A 59 3.71 -15.50 1.63
N TYR A 60 4.67 -16.15 2.27
CA TYR A 60 5.97 -16.51 1.69
C TYR A 60 6.01 -18.02 1.38
N LYS A 61 6.52 -18.37 0.21
CA LYS A 61 6.88 -19.76 -0.14
C LYS A 61 8.36 -20.01 0.10
N ASP A 62 8.80 -21.26 -0.09
CA ASP A 62 10.17 -21.70 0.20
C ASP A 62 11.24 -20.73 -0.34
N GLU A 63 11.15 -20.28 -1.59
CA GLU A 63 12.18 -19.42 -2.18
C GLU A 63 12.20 -18.00 -1.58
N ASP A 64 11.08 -17.51 -1.06
CA ASP A 64 10.95 -16.16 -0.51
C ASP A 64 11.74 -15.99 0.80
N TRP A 65 11.97 -17.09 1.53
CA TRP A 65 12.75 -17.07 2.77
C TRP A 65 14.24 -16.75 2.57
N SER A 66 14.71 -16.76 1.32
CA SER A 66 16.07 -16.33 0.95
C SER A 66 16.20 -14.82 0.73
N ARG A 67 15.10 -14.05 0.82
CA ARG A 67 15.15 -12.59 0.64
C ARG A 67 15.95 -11.94 1.79
N PRO A 68 16.81 -10.95 1.51
CA PRO A 68 17.66 -10.35 2.56
C PRO A 68 16.86 -9.52 3.57
N PHE A 69 15.68 -9.05 3.19
CA PHE A 69 14.74 -8.34 4.04
C PHE A 69 13.75 -9.26 4.77
N VAL A 70 13.90 -10.59 4.68
CA VAL A 70 12.95 -11.57 5.26
C VAL A 70 12.70 -11.37 6.76
N LYS A 71 13.67 -10.85 7.52
CA LYS A 71 13.48 -10.56 8.95
C LYS A 71 12.42 -9.47 9.24
N TYR A 72 12.03 -8.70 8.22
CA TYR A 72 10.95 -7.72 8.31
C TYR A 72 9.58 -8.33 7.98
N TRP A 73 9.52 -9.58 7.52
CA TRP A 73 8.27 -10.33 7.37
C TRP A 73 7.64 -10.57 8.75
N LYS A 74 6.51 -9.92 9.01
CA LYS A 74 5.80 -9.95 10.29
C LYS A 74 4.30 -10.11 10.07
N PRO A 75 3.79 -11.32 9.77
CA PRO A 75 2.39 -11.50 9.40
C PRO A 75 1.39 -11.34 10.55
N ALA A 76 1.88 -11.22 11.79
CA ALA A 76 1.07 -10.79 12.93
C ALA A 76 0.84 -9.28 12.87
N VAL A 77 -0.09 -8.84 12.02
CA VAL A 77 -0.51 -7.44 11.93
C VAL A 77 -1.36 -7.06 13.15
N LYS A 78 -1.23 -5.82 13.61
CA LYS A 78 -2.10 -5.29 14.67
C LYS A 78 -3.50 -5.03 14.10
N GLN A 79 -4.50 -5.07 14.98
CA GLN A 79 -5.84 -4.57 14.65
C GLN A 79 -5.79 -3.05 14.41
N ILE A 80 -6.79 -2.55 13.67
CA ILE A 80 -6.98 -1.11 13.45
C ILE A 80 -7.15 -0.37 14.78
N SER A 81 -6.79 0.92 14.81
CA SER A 81 -6.92 1.75 16.01
C SER A 81 -8.38 2.01 16.38
N ASP A 82 -8.63 2.33 17.66
CA ASP A 82 -9.96 2.72 18.15
C ASP A 82 -10.55 3.91 17.38
N GLU A 83 -9.71 4.87 16.97
CA GLU A 83 -10.16 6.04 16.19
C GLU A 83 -10.63 5.65 14.80
N VAL A 84 -9.89 4.79 14.11
CA VAL A 84 -10.30 4.26 12.80
C VAL A 84 -11.56 3.41 12.94
N GLN A 85 -11.61 2.53 13.94
CA GLN A 85 -12.77 1.68 14.18
C GLN A 85 -14.04 2.50 14.40
N LYS A 86 -13.97 3.57 15.21
CA LYS A 86 -15.10 4.49 15.43
C LYS A 86 -15.51 5.20 14.14
N GLY A 87 -14.56 5.77 13.40
CA GLY A 87 -14.84 6.44 12.12
C GLY A 87 -15.52 5.52 11.10
N ILE A 88 -15.06 4.27 10.99
CA ILE A 88 -15.71 3.26 10.12
C ILE A 88 -17.11 2.91 10.63
N THR A 89 -17.30 2.77 11.94
CA THR A 89 -18.62 2.44 12.54
C THR A 89 -19.64 3.55 12.33
N GLU A 90 -19.20 4.81 12.29
CA GLU A 90 -20.03 5.98 12.06
C GLU A 90 -20.25 6.28 10.57
N SER A 91 -19.59 5.55 9.68
CA SER A 91 -19.71 5.71 8.23
C SER A 91 -20.94 4.97 7.66
N PRO A 92 -21.53 5.46 6.55
CA PRO A 92 -21.17 6.66 5.82
C PRO A 92 -21.48 7.96 6.56
N HIS A 93 -20.58 8.93 6.47
CA HIS A 93 -20.85 10.30 6.91
C HIS A 93 -21.63 11.10 5.85
N SER A 94 -22.09 12.30 6.24
CA SER A 94 -22.82 13.22 5.36
C SER A 94 -22.01 13.60 4.10
N SER A 95 -22.69 13.68 2.95
CA SER A 95 -22.10 14.15 1.69
C SER A 95 -21.47 15.53 1.76
N LYS A 96 -21.88 16.37 2.73
CA LYS A 96 -21.31 17.70 2.97
C LYS A 96 -19.86 17.68 3.47
N LEU A 97 -19.34 16.52 3.85
CA LEU A 97 -17.93 16.34 4.22
C LEU A 97 -17.05 15.91 3.05
N VAL A 98 -17.63 15.63 1.88
CA VAL A 98 -16.91 15.17 0.70
C VAL A 98 -16.43 16.36 -0.13
N PHE A 99 -15.19 16.27 -0.61
CA PHE A 99 -14.59 17.18 -1.57
C PHE A 99 -13.98 16.38 -2.72
N GLU A 100 -13.77 17.04 -3.86
CA GLU A 100 -13.20 16.41 -5.04
C GLU A 100 -11.66 16.35 -4.98
N PRO A 101 -11.00 15.45 -5.74
CA PRO A 101 -9.55 15.34 -5.77
C PRO A 101 -8.83 16.67 -6.05
N GLN A 102 -9.40 17.50 -6.93
CA GLN A 102 -8.84 18.81 -7.31
C GLN A 102 -8.92 19.86 -6.18
N GLU A 103 -9.76 19.62 -5.17
CA GLU A 103 -9.87 20.47 -3.98
C GLU A 103 -8.94 20.00 -2.85
N ALA A 104 -8.34 18.81 -2.98
CA ALA A 104 -7.43 18.26 -1.98
C ALA A 104 -6.24 19.18 -1.62
N PRO A 105 -5.64 19.96 -2.54
CA PRO A 105 -4.62 20.94 -2.17
C PRO A 105 -5.12 21.97 -1.16
N HIS A 106 -6.37 22.42 -1.27
CA HIS A 106 -6.95 23.36 -0.32
C HIS A 106 -7.10 22.69 1.06
N TYR A 107 -7.75 21.52 1.12
CA TYR A 107 -8.13 20.87 2.38
C TYR A 107 -6.97 20.19 3.10
N LEU A 108 -6.05 19.55 2.38
CA LEU A 108 -4.94 18.82 2.98
C LEU A 108 -3.78 19.72 3.42
N THR A 109 -3.73 20.98 2.98
CA THR A 109 -2.70 21.95 3.41
C THR A 109 -3.16 22.89 4.53
N GLN A 110 -4.43 22.82 4.95
CA GLN A 110 -4.89 23.58 6.11
C GLN A 110 -4.27 23.07 7.42
N PRO A 111 -4.00 23.97 8.39
CA PRO A 111 -3.60 23.56 9.72
C PRO A 111 -4.73 22.78 10.43
N GLY A 112 -4.36 21.90 11.35
CA GLY A 112 -5.30 21.11 12.14
C GLY A 112 -5.88 19.92 11.37
N TYR A 113 -7.13 19.56 11.67
CA TYR A 113 -7.80 18.37 11.15
C TYR A 113 -9.14 18.73 10.53
N LEU A 114 -9.52 17.99 9.49
CA LEU A 114 -10.87 18.07 8.92
C LEU A 114 -11.85 17.30 9.80
N GLN A 115 -13.16 17.49 9.57
CA GLN A 115 -14.18 16.75 10.30
C GLN A 115 -14.17 15.24 9.97
N LEU A 116 -13.72 14.89 8.77
CA LEU A 116 -13.57 13.51 8.32
C LEU A 116 -12.08 13.19 8.13
N GLU A 117 -11.45 12.67 9.19
CA GLU A 117 -10.09 12.10 9.15
C GLU A 117 -10.08 10.57 9.17
N ASN A 118 -11.17 9.94 9.63
CA ASN A 118 -11.35 8.49 9.66
C ASN A 118 -12.78 8.13 9.26
N GLY A 119 -12.95 7.27 8.25
CA GLY A 119 -14.26 6.84 7.75
C GLY A 119 -14.43 7.17 6.27
N TRP A 120 -15.66 7.09 5.79
CA TRP A 120 -15.99 7.35 4.38
C TRP A 120 -17.35 8.02 4.22
N ALA A 121 -17.54 8.67 3.07
CA ALA A 121 -18.78 9.32 2.70
C ALA A 121 -18.95 9.30 1.17
N LEU A 122 -20.19 9.48 0.72
CA LEU A 122 -20.53 9.58 -0.69
C LEU A 122 -20.89 11.04 -1.03
N SER A 123 -20.40 11.55 -2.15
CA SER A 123 -20.86 12.84 -2.70
C SER A 123 -22.31 12.74 -3.20
N GLU A 124 -22.92 13.88 -3.52
CA GLU A 124 -24.27 13.93 -4.10
C GLU A 124 -24.34 13.22 -5.47
N ASP A 125 -23.22 13.17 -6.19
CA ASP A 125 -23.06 12.49 -7.49
C ASP A 125 -22.51 11.06 -7.35
N ASN A 126 -22.66 10.45 -6.16
CA ASN A 126 -22.27 9.08 -5.85
C ASN A 126 -20.77 8.79 -6.10
N LYS A 127 -19.90 9.71 -5.68
CA LYS A 127 -18.44 9.51 -5.62
C LYS A 127 -18.03 9.16 -4.21
N LEU A 128 -17.20 8.14 -4.05
CA LEU A 128 -16.76 7.68 -2.73
C LEU A 128 -15.49 8.43 -2.33
N MET A 129 -15.53 9.08 -1.17
CA MET A 129 -14.34 9.60 -0.50
C MET A 129 -14.08 8.82 0.79
N ILE A 130 -12.86 8.33 0.96
CA ILE A 130 -12.38 7.64 2.16
C ILE A 130 -11.29 8.49 2.79
N ALA A 131 -11.31 8.62 4.12
CA ALA A 131 -10.26 9.25 4.91
C ALA A 131 -9.76 8.27 5.96
N ILE A 132 -8.45 8.10 6.07
CA ILE A 132 -7.82 7.31 7.13
C ILE A 132 -6.60 8.07 7.66
N ARG A 133 -6.55 8.28 8.97
CA ARG A 133 -5.41 8.86 9.66
C ARG A 133 -4.65 7.77 10.40
N THR A 134 -3.35 7.69 10.15
CA THR A 134 -2.46 6.71 10.77
C THR A 134 -1.35 7.41 11.53
N ASP A 135 -1.06 6.96 12.75
CA ASP A 135 0.15 7.40 13.45
C ASP A 135 1.37 6.71 12.85
N MET A 136 2.31 7.52 12.34
CA MET A 136 3.50 7.03 11.64
C MET A 136 4.75 7.10 12.53
N GLY A 137 4.64 7.64 13.74
CA GLY A 137 5.73 7.73 14.70
C GLY A 137 6.95 8.42 14.11
N ASN A 138 8.03 7.65 13.91
CA ASN A 138 9.32 8.17 13.43
C ASN A 138 9.53 8.02 11.91
N VAL A 139 8.51 7.61 11.14
CA VAL A 139 8.63 7.54 9.67
C VAL A 139 8.64 8.95 9.09
N THR A 140 9.75 9.32 8.43
CA THR A 140 9.89 10.59 7.73
C THR A 140 9.41 10.50 6.27
N GLY A 141 9.24 11.65 5.62
CA GLY A 141 8.91 11.75 4.20
C GLY A 141 9.92 11.03 3.31
N ASP A 142 11.21 11.22 3.54
CA ASP A 142 12.28 10.49 2.82
C ASP A 142 12.13 8.96 2.93
N MET A 143 11.81 8.44 4.12
CA MET A 143 11.59 6.99 4.30
C MET A 143 10.39 6.51 3.49
N TYR A 144 9.34 7.33 3.45
CA TYR A 144 8.10 7.06 2.74
C TYR A 144 8.28 7.11 1.22
N ASP A 145 8.91 8.16 0.69
CA ASP A 145 9.22 8.27 -0.75
C ASP A 145 10.18 7.15 -1.20
N TRP A 146 11.17 6.80 -0.38
CA TRP A 146 12.04 5.66 -0.65
C TRP A 146 11.25 4.36 -0.77
N TRP A 147 10.30 4.11 0.15
CA TRP A 147 9.46 2.92 0.12
C TRP A 147 8.76 2.79 -1.23
N PHE A 148 8.08 3.85 -1.68
CA PHE A 148 7.35 3.87 -2.97
C PHE A 148 8.26 3.76 -4.20
N GLY A 149 9.55 4.06 -4.10
CA GLY A 149 10.53 3.67 -5.13
C GLY A 149 10.91 2.19 -5.05
N TRP A 150 11.18 1.70 -3.85
CA TRP A 150 11.88 0.43 -3.60
C TRP A 150 10.97 -0.80 -3.65
N HIS A 151 9.72 -0.72 -3.18
CA HIS A 151 8.86 -1.90 -3.06
C HIS A 151 8.27 -2.39 -4.39
N LEU A 152 8.19 -1.51 -5.41
CA LEU A 152 7.42 -1.74 -6.64
C LEU A 152 7.94 -2.88 -7.52
N VAL A 153 9.23 -3.22 -7.39
CA VAL A 153 9.93 -4.11 -8.34
C VAL A 153 9.99 -5.57 -7.90
N ASP A 154 9.50 -5.88 -6.70
CA ASP A 154 9.59 -7.21 -6.10
C ASP A 154 8.30 -7.51 -5.30
N PRO A 155 7.47 -8.48 -5.71
CA PRO A 155 6.29 -8.90 -4.97
C PRO A 155 6.57 -9.23 -3.50
N GLN A 156 7.76 -9.76 -3.17
CA GLN A 156 8.11 -10.08 -1.78
C GLN A 156 8.34 -8.82 -0.94
N ARG A 157 8.83 -7.72 -1.54
CA ARG A 157 8.90 -6.41 -0.86
C ARG A 157 7.49 -5.89 -0.61
N TYR A 158 6.62 -5.92 -1.63
CA TYR A 158 5.23 -5.48 -1.50
C TYR A 158 4.46 -6.21 -0.39
N LYS A 159 4.68 -7.51 -0.26
CA LYS A 159 4.10 -8.36 0.78
C LYS A 159 4.46 -7.94 2.22
N LEU A 160 5.60 -7.29 2.46
CA LEU A 160 5.96 -6.80 3.80
C LEU A 160 4.93 -5.79 4.32
N TRP A 161 4.28 -5.05 3.43
CA TRP A 161 3.39 -3.95 3.76
C TRP A 161 2.04 -4.42 4.31
N HIS A 162 1.42 -5.38 3.64
CA HIS A 162 0.21 -6.04 4.12
C HIS A 162 0.32 -7.57 3.95
N PRO A 163 0.94 -8.28 4.90
CA PRO A 163 1.20 -9.72 4.82
C PRO A 163 -0.02 -10.61 4.57
N LEU A 164 -1.21 -10.14 4.97
CA LEU A 164 -2.47 -10.85 4.85
C LEU A 164 -3.27 -10.52 3.58
N ALA A 165 -2.84 -9.56 2.76
CA ALA A 165 -3.64 -9.08 1.62
C ALA A 165 -2.85 -8.96 0.31
N HIS A 166 -1.58 -8.54 0.36
CA HIS A 166 -0.77 -8.32 -0.83
C HIS A 166 -0.32 -9.65 -1.42
N GLN A 167 -0.62 -9.90 -2.70
CA GLN A 167 -0.22 -11.13 -3.38
C GLN A 167 0.83 -10.91 -4.47
N TYR A 168 0.68 -9.83 -5.24
CA TYR A 168 1.51 -9.57 -6.41
C TYR A 168 1.70 -8.07 -6.66
N ALA A 169 2.88 -7.71 -7.17
CA ALA A 169 3.19 -6.37 -7.66
C ALA A 169 4.14 -6.47 -8.87
N TYR A 170 3.97 -5.56 -9.83
CA TYR A 170 4.86 -5.40 -10.97
C TYR A 170 4.85 -3.95 -11.44
N ARG A 171 6.02 -3.36 -11.66
CA ARG A 171 6.13 -1.97 -12.09
C ARG A 171 6.20 -1.85 -13.60
N MET A 172 5.47 -0.88 -14.16
CA MET A 172 5.72 -0.31 -15.48
C MET A 172 6.25 1.14 -15.35
N PRO A 173 7.28 1.55 -16.11
CA PRO A 173 8.09 0.72 -16.98
C PRO A 173 8.92 -0.31 -16.18
N ASN A 174 9.37 -1.35 -16.88
CA ASN A 174 10.15 -2.43 -16.27
C ASN A 174 11.43 -1.92 -15.57
N ALA A 175 12.06 -0.90 -16.16
CA ALA A 175 13.29 -0.30 -15.67
C ALA A 175 13.12 1.22 -15.52
N ILE A 176 13.64 1.76 -14.43
CA ILE A 176 13.77 3.21 -14.19
C ILE A 176 15.21 3.47 -13.80
N ASP A 177 15.87 4.36 -14.53
CA ASP A 177 17.19 4.85 -14.17
C ASP A 177 17.07 5.72 -12.91
N TRP A 178 17.73 5.34 -11.82
CA TRP A 178 17.74 6.09 -10.56
C TRP A 178 18.92 7.05 -10.46
N SER A 179 19.79 7.09 -11.47
CA SER A 179 20.97 7.93 -11.50
C SER A 179 20.57 9.41 -11.38
N ASN A 180 21.11 10.08 -10.36
CA ASN A 180 20.84 11.48 -10.04
C ASN A 180 19.35 11.84 -9.79
N LYS A 181 18.51 10.85 -9.46
CA LYS A 181 17.11 11.09 -9.09
C LYS A 181 16.93 11.26 -7.59
N SER A 182 16.15 12.27 -7.20
CA SER A 182 15.54 12.38 -5.88
C SER A 182 14.63 11.18 -5.58
N LEU A 183 14.23 10.99 -4.32
CA LEU A 183 13.38 9.86 -3.95
C LEU A 183 12.01 9.87 -4.66
N PRO A 184 11.29 11.01 -4.78
CA PRO A 184 10.04 11.06 -5.55
C PRO A 184 10.20 10.72 -7.04
N GLU A 185 11.26 11.22 -7.67
CA GLU A 185 11.55 10.97 -9.09
C GLU A 185 11.78 9.48 -9.40
N ARG A 186 12.04 8.64 -8.39
CA ARG A 186 12.24 7.19 -8.55
C ARG A 186 10.96 6.41 -8.81
N TYR A 187 9.79 6.98 -8.54
CA TYR A 187 8.49 6.33 -8.75
C TYR A 187 7.44 7.19 -9.45
N ILE A 188 7.51 8.53 -9.37
CA ILE A 188 6.56 9.42 -10.06
C ILE A 188 6.61 9.14 -11.57
N GLY A 189 5.43 8.99 -12.19
CA GLY A 189 5.26 8.61 -13.59
C GLY A 189 5.25 7.10 -13.86
N SER A 190 5.50 6.28 -12.83
CA SER A 190 5.39 4.82 -12.94
C SER A 190 3.99 4.30 -12.65
N TYR A 191 3.76 3.04 -12.95
CA TYR A 191 2.51 2.31 -12.75
C TYR A 191 2.83 1.07 -11.92
N SER A 192 2.17 0.91 -10.78
CA SER A 192 2.18 -0.34 -10.01
C SER A 192 0.99 -1.18 -10.44
N TRP A 193 1.24 -2.32 -11.08
CA TRP A 193 0.24 -3.35 -11.34
C TRP A 193 0.22 -4.32 -10.18
N ILE A 194 -0.86 -4.28 -9.41
CA ILE A 194 -1.00 -5.04 -8.17
C ILE A 194 -2.22 -5.95 -8.23
N ASP A 195 -2.10 -7.08 -7.54
CA ASP A 195 -3.22 -7.97 -7.25
C ASP A 195 -3.22 -8.24 -5.74
N GLU A 196 -4.29 -7.81 -5.08
CA GLU A 196 -4.39 -7.80 -3.63
C GLU A 196 -5.81 -7.98 -3.14
N PHE A 197 -5.94 -8.45 -1.91
CA PHE A 197 -7.23 -8.55 -1.26
C PHE A 197 -7.65 -7.20 -0.68
N ILE A 198 -8.78 -6.68 -1.15
CA ILE A 198 -9.54 -5.64 -0.46
C ILE A 198 -10.83 -6.30 0.03
N GLY A 199 -10.99 -6.39 1.35
CA GLY A 199 -11.99 -7.26 1.95
C GLY A 199 -11.69 -8.72 1.64
N ASN A 200 -12.63 -9.43 1.02
CA ASN A 200 -12.47 -10.83 0.60
C ASN A 200 -12.25 -11.00 -0.91
N PHE A 201 -12.02 -9.91 -1.66
CA PHE A 201 -11.89 -9.93 -3.11
C PHE A 201 -10.45 -9.65 -3.54
N ALA A 202 -9.85 -10.62 -4.26
CA ALA A 202 -8.61 -10.38 -4.99
C ALA A 202 -8.90 -9.42 -6.15
N THR A 203 -8.30 -8.24 -6.10
CA THR A 203 -8.59 -7.12 -6.98
C THR A 203 -7.34 -6.76 -7.77
N LYS A 204 -7.45 -6.81 -9.10
CA LYS A 204 -6.42 -6.28 -10.00
C LYS A 204 -6.55 -4.78 -10.11
N LEU A 205 -5.48 -4.05 -9.81
CA LEU A 205 -5.44 -2.60 -9.84
C LEU A 205 -4.17 -2.09 -10.51
N THR A 206 -4.28 -0.89 -11.07
CA THR A 206 -3.18 -0.04 -11.48
C THR A 206 -3.16 1.17 -10.57
N VAL A 207 -2.03 1.40 -9.92
CA VAL A 207 -1.70 2.64 -9.20
C VAL A 207 -0.71 3.43 -10.05
N ASN A 208 -1.14 4.51 -10.69
CA ASN A 208 -0.28 5.35 -11.51
C ASN A 208 0.13 6.61 -10.76
N PHE A 209 1.39 6.64 -10.31
CA PHE A 209 1.93 7.74 -9.52
C PHE A 209 2.09 8.99 -10.36
N VAL A 210 1.57 10.11 -9.86
CA VAL A 210 1.61 11.41 -10.54
C VAL A 210 2.28 12.44 -9.66
N ASP A 211 2.73 13.53 -10.28
CA ASP A 211 3.30 14.65 -9.55
C ASP A 211 2.18 15.39 -8.79
N PRO A 212 2.29 15.62 -7.47
CA PRO A 212 1.29 16.39 -6.74
C PRO A 212 1.06 17.82 -7.29
N GLU A 213 2.05 18.44 -7.94
CA GLU A 213 1.86 19.75 -8.57
C GLU A 213 0.85 19.70 -9.72
N SER A 214 0.71 18.55 -10.39
CA SER A 214 -0.31 18.34 -11.44
C SER A 214 -1.75 18.41 -10.90
N LEU A 215 -1.92 18.22 -9.59
CA LEU A 215 -3.20 18.36 -8.88
C LEU A 215 -3.36 19.73 -8.22
N GLY A 216 -2.37 20.62 -8.33
CA GLY A 216 -2.41 21.98 -7.77
C GLY A 216 -1.81 22.11 -6.37
N PHE A 217 -1.10 21.10 -5.86
CA PHE A 217 -0.33 21.27 -4.63
C PHE A 217 0.88 22.19 -4.86
N ASN A 218 1.13 23.10 -3.91
CA ASN A 218 2.35 23.91 -3.89
C ASN A 218 3.42 23.22 -3.03
N THR A 219 4.22 22.36 -3.64
CA THR A 219 5.25 21.56 -2.93
C THR A 219 6.32 22.43 -2.27
N SER A 220 6.60 23.60 -2.84
CA SER A 220 7.55 24.57 -2.27
C SER A 220 7.10 25.17 -0.94
N ALA A 221 5.81 25.05 -0.58
CA ALA A 221 5.26 25.51 0.69
C ALA A 221 5.21 24.42 1.78
N TYR A 222 5.55 23.17 1.46
CA TYR A 222 5.36 22.04 2.38
C TYR A 222 6.10 22.20 3.70
N GLU A 223 7.33 22.74 3.65
CA GLU A 223 8.13 22.93 4.86
C GLU A 223 7.44 23.87 5.87
N SER A 224 6.79 24.94 5.41
CA SER A 224 6.05 25.86 6.29
C SER A 224 4.63 25.38 6.64
N GLN A 225 4.19 24.26 6.07
CA GLN A 225 2.90 23.62 6.31
C GLN A 225 3.03 22.30 7.08
N ASP A 226 4.23 22.00 7.59
CA ASP A 226 4.56 20.76 8.29
C ASP A 226 4.37 19.48 7.47
N ILE A 227 4.29 19.60 6.13
CA ILE A 227 4.17 18.46 5.21
C ILE A 227 5.58 18.01 4.83
N GLU A 228 5.88 16.72 4.96
CA GLU A 228 7.18 16.18 4.52
C GLU A 228 7.12 15.63 3.09
N THR A 229 6.02 14.99 2.71
CA THR A 229 5.76 14.52 1.35
C THR A 229 4.26 14.22 1.17
N ILE A 230 3.82 14.13 -0.09
CA ILE A 230 2.55 13.52 -0.44
C ILE A 230 2.75 12.58 -1.64
N VAL A 231 2.33 11.33 -1.49
CA VAL A 231 2.25 10.38 -2.60
C VAL A 231 0.87 10.50 -3.21
N THR A 232 0.78 10.89 -4.49
CA THR A 232 -0.47 10.96 -5.24
C THR A 232 -0.44 9.97 -6.39
N ALA A 233 -1.56 9.29 -6.63
CA ALA A 233 -1.66 8.37 -7.75
C ALA A 233 -3.10 8.25 -8.23
N HIS A 234 -3.27 8.08 -9.54
CA HIS A 234 -4.53 7.58 -10.07
C HIS A 234 -4.73 6.11 -9.73
N ILE A 235 -5.97 5.71 -9.49
CA ILE A 235 -6.35 4.30 -9.30
C ILE A 235 -7.29 3.86 -10.43
N THR A 236 -7.01 2.72 -11.05
CA THR A 236 -7.88 2.13 -12.09
C THR A 236 -7.87 0.62 -12.00
N SER A 237 -8.99 -0.02 -12.32
CA SER A 237 -9.09 -1.48 -12.35
C SER A 237 -8.27 -2.11 -13.47
N GLY A 238 -7.70 -3.28 -13.20
CA GLY A 238 -6.88 -4.04 -14.13
C GLY A 238 -5.42 -3.60 -14.16
N HIS A 239 -4.60 -4.35 -14.91
CA HIS A 239 -3.20 -4.02 -15.17
C HIS A 239 -3.11 -3.29 -16.52
N THR A 240 -3.00 -1.96 -16.49
CA THR A 240 -3.04 -1.10 -17.67
C THR A 240 -2.08 0.08 -17.52
N THR A 241 -1.66 0.68 -18.64
CA THR A 241 -1.03 2.01 -18.65
C THR A 241 -1.94 3.08 -19.26
N ASN A 242 -3.14 2.70 -19.69
CA ASN A 242 -4.17 3.62 -20.15
C ASN A 242 -5.08 3.96 -18.96
N VAL A 243 -4.64 4.93 -18.17
CA VAL A 243 -5.33 5.38 -16.95
C VAL A 243 -6.20 6.58 -17.29
N THR A 244 -7.47 6.52 -16.92
CA THR A 244 -8.48 7.56 -17.18
C THR A 244 -9.39 7.73 -15.96
N GLY A 245 -10.15 8.82 -15.92
CA GLY A 245 -11.10 9.11 -14.83
C GLY A 245 -10.52 9.92 -13.69
N ASN A 246 -11.31 10.10 -12.63
CA ASN A 246 -11.01 10.98 -11.49
C ASN A 246 -10.80 10.21 -10.18
N SER A 247 -10.45 8.93 -10.24
CA SER A 247 -10.14 8.13 -9.06
C SER A 247 -8.68 8.32 -8.63
N TYR A 248 -8.44 8.68 -7.36
CA TYR A 248 -7.11 8.94 -6.81
C TYR A 248 -6.92 8.33 -5.43
N LEU A 249 -5.67 8.00 -5.10
CA LEU A 249 -5.19 7.95 -3.73
C LEU A 249 -4.25 9.13 -3.47
N MET A 250 -4.23 9.59 -2.23
CA MET A 250 -3.32 10.61 -1.74
C MET A 250 -2.89 10.24 -0.32
N HIS A 251 -1.58 10.16 -0.09
CA HIS A 251 -0.98 9.79 1.19
C HIS A 251 -0.01 10.89 1.63
N GLN A 252 -0.46 11.75 2.55
CA GLN A 252 0.32 12.88 3.05
C GLN A 252 1.01 12.53 4.37
N ILE A 253 2.34 12.60 4.41
CA ILE A 253 3.10 12.56 5.66
C ILE A 253 3.21 13.98 6.22
N ARG A 254 2.75 14.17 7.45
CA ARG A 254 2.76 15.46 8.15
C ARG A 254 3.45 15.34 9.51
N ARG A 255 4.25 16.34 9.88
CA ARG A 255 4.83 16.49 11.22
C ARG A 255 3.76 16.95 12.21
N LYS A 256 3.78 16.35 13.39
CA LYS A 256 2.99 16.75 14.56
C LYS A 256 3.84 17.65 15.46
N ASP A 257 3.19 18.38 16.35
CA ASP A 257 3.84 19.27 17.34
C ASP A 257 4.85 18.54 18.25
N ASP A 258 4.66 17.24 18.48
CA ASP A 258 5.55 16.39 19.28
C ASP A 258 6.77 15.87 18.49
N GLY A 259 6.92 16.29 17.23
CA GLY A 259 8.00 15.86 16.33
C GLY A 259 7.80 14.48 15.69
N GLN A 260 6.73 13.75 16.03
CA GLN A 260 6.36 12.52 15.33
C GLN A 260 5.60 12.85 14.03
N ARG A 261 5.34 11.82 13.21
CA ARG A 261 4.61 11.96 11.96
C ARG A 261 3.27 11.26 12.03
N GLU A 262 2.35 11.75 11.22
CA GLU A 262 1.12 11.06 10.88
C GLU A 262 0.99 10.96 9.37
N LEU A 263 0.23 9.97 8.93
CA LEU A 263 -0.20 9.83 7.55
C LEU A 263 -1.68 10.19 7.46
N ARG A 264 -2.01 11.11 6.56
CA ARG A 264 -3.38 11.43 6.18
C ARG A 264 -3.64 10.86 4.79
N SER A 265 -4.40 9.78 4.74
CA SER A 265 -4.81 9.10 3.52
C SER A 265 -6.14 9.63 3.04
N ARG A 266 -6.26 9.88 1.73
CA ARG A 266 -7.53 10.12 1.03
C ARG A 266 -7.63 9.22 -0.18
N PHE A 267 -8.78 8.58 -0.35
CA PHE A 267 -9.13 7.89 -1.58
C PHE A 267 -10.38 8.53 -2.16
N PHE A 268 -10.38 8.75 -3.46
CA PHE A 268 -11.52 9.24 -4.23
C PHE A 268 -11.80 8.20 -5.31
N LEU A 269 -13.02 7.66 -5.37
CA LEU A 269 -13.37 6.59 -6.31
C LEU A 269 -14.64 6.93 -7.09
N ASP A 270 -14.51 6.94 -8.41
CA ASP A 270 -15.62 7.13 -9.35
C ASP A 270 -16.50 5.88 -9.48
N VAL A 271 -15.88 4.71 -9.39
CA VAL A 271 -16.51 3.39 -9.54
C VAL A 271 -16.00 2.53 -8.41
N PHE A 272 -16.91 1.97 -7.63
CA PHE A 272 -16.61 1.19 -6.44
C PHE A 272 -17.69 0.14 -6.18
N ALA A 273 -17.34 -0.91 -5.45
CA ALA A 273 -18.29 -1.92 -4.97
C ALA A 273 -18.99 -1.47 -3.68
N ASP A 274 -20.12 -2.09 -3.34
CA ASP A 274 -20.95 -1.72 -2.19
C ASP A 274 -20.19 -1.68 -0.85
N THR A 275 -19.24 -2.59 -0.64
CA THR A 275 -18.45 -2.67 0.61
C THR A 275 -17.14 -1.88 0.54
N GLN A 276 -16.81 -1.28 -0.60
CA GLN A 276 -15.48 -0.71 -0.86
C GLN A 276 -15.08 0.36 0.16
N GLY A 277 -16.03 1.19 0.59
CA GLY A 277 -15.78 2.22 1.60
C GLY A 277 -15.26 1.63 2.91
N HIS A 278 -15.90 0.55 3.40
CA HIS A 278 -15.46 -0.17 4.59
C HIS A 278 -14.15 -0.93 4.33
N ASP A 279 -14.10 -1.74 3.28
CA ASP A 279 -13.02 -2.70 3.08
C ASP A 279 -11.68 -2.01 2.79
N LEU A 280 -11.70 -0.93 2.00
CA LEU A 280 -10.50 -0.13 1.71
C LEU A 280 -10.08 0.71 2.94
N SER A 281 -11.03 1.16 3.77
CA SER A 281 -10.70 1.84 5.04
C SER A 281 -9.91 0.92 5.97
N VAL A 282 -10.38 -0.33 6.15
CA VAL A 282 -9.69 -1.33 6.98
C VAL A 282 -8.35 -1.69 6.38
N HIS A 283 -8.29 -1.94 5.06
CA HIS A 283 -7.06 -2.28 4.35
C HIS A 283 -5.98 -1.20 4.55
N CYS A 284 -6.32 0.06 4.28
CA CYS A 284 -5.40 1.19 4.44
C CYS A 284 -4.93 1.33 5.90
N ALA A 285 -5.84 1.22 6.87
CA ALA A 285 -5.47 1.35 8.27
C ALA A 285 -4.50 0.25 8.74
N VAL A 286 -4.69 -0.99 8.28
CA VAL A 286 -3.81 -2.13 8.62
C VAL A 286 -2.44 -1.96 7.97
N GLU A 287 -2.38 -1.75 6.66
CA GLU A 287 -1.09 -1.69 5.94
C GLU A 287 -0.23 -0.52 6.40
N MET A 288 -0.81 0.67 6.60
CA MET A 288 -0.05 1.87 6.94
C MET A 288 0.47 1.78 8.38
N SER A 289 -0.38 1.31 9.30
CA SER A 289 0.03 1.08 10.69
C SER A 289 1.09 -0.02 10.78
N HIS A 290 1.02 -1.04 9.93
CA HIS A 290 2.01 -2.10 9.88
C HIS A 290 3.36 -1.61 9.35
N LEU A 291 3.36 -0.87 8.24
CA LEU A 291 4.55 -0.27 7.64
C LEU A 291 5.30 0.61 8.64
N ALA A 292 4.58 1.41 9.43
CA ALA A 292 5.16 2.26 10.46
C ALA A 292 5.99 1.49 11.51
N THR A 293 5.73 0.19 11.71
CA THR A 293 6.45 -0.62 12.71
C THR A 293 7.87 -1.05 12.30
N PHE A 294 8.21 -0.96 11.01
CA PHE A 294 9.49 -1.46 10.51
C PHE A 294 10.18 -0.56 9.49
N LEU A 295 9.46 0.36 8.83
CA LEU A 295 10.01 1.18 7.76
C LEU A 295 11.29 1.94 8.16
N PRO A 296 11.42 2.55 9.37
CA PRO A 296 12.66 3.24 9.73
C PRO A 296 13.89 2.33 9.77
N GLN A 297 13.72 1.09 10.24
CA GLN A 297 14.80 0.10 10.33
C GLN A 297 15.14 -0.48 8.97
N LEU A 298 14.11 -0.80 8.18
CA LEU A 298 14.25 -1.28 6.81
C LEU A 298 14.96 -0.23 5.94
N PHE A 299 14.55 1.03 6.03
CA PHE A 299 15.19 2.15 5.34
C PHE A 299 16.67 2.29 5.74
N ALA A 300 16.97 2.28 7.04
CA ALA A 300 18.35 2.40 7.52
C ALA A 300 19.29 1.32 6.94
N GLU A 301 18.76 0.11 6.70
CA GLU A 301 19.51 -1.03 6.17
C GLU A 301 19.56 -1.07 4.63
N PHE A 302 18.49 -0.67 3.95
CA PHE A 302 18.33 -0.89 2.50
C PHE A 302 18.23 0.37 1.64
N LYS A 303 18.32 1.58 2.22
CA LYS A 303 18.25 2.84 1.46
C LYS A 303 19.27 2.95 0.32
N ASP A 304 20.41 2.30 0.50
CA ASP A 304 21.52 2.27 -0.47
C ASP A 304 21.48 1.00 -1.34
N THR A 305 20.30 0.42 -1.57
CA THR A 305 20.10 -0.75 -2.44
C THR A 305 19.09 -0.48 -3.54
N VAL A 306 19.16 -1.30 -4.59
CA VAL A 306 18.23 -1.32 -5.74
C VAL A 306 17.49 -2.64 -5.78
#